data_AF-A0A833LIC8-F1
#
_entry.id   AF-A0A833LIC8-F1
#
_cell.length_a   1.000
_cell.length_b   1.000
_cell.length_c   1.000
_cell.angle_alpha   90.00
_cell.angle_beta   90.00
_cell.angle_gamma   90.00
#
_symmetry.space_group_name_H-M   'P 1'
#
loop_
_entity.id
_entity.type
_entity.pdbx_description
1 polymer ?
#
loop_
_entity_poly.entity_id
_entity_poly.type
_entity_poly.pdbx_seq_one_letter_code
_entity_poly.pdbx_strand_id
1 'polypeptide(L)'
;DLQMRSDWLFPICTGNERLKGGEGRKVHPTQKPEALLHRILLASSKPGDVVLDPFFGTGTTGAVARRLGRHYVGVERETAYIAAASARLAMVEPAASSALEISLGKRGEPRVPFGTLIESGLIVPGALLTDARARHEAEVRADGTLRAGPHTGSIHRVGALVQGLDACNGWTFWHFERQGALAPIDELREIARTGLAVAGA
;
A
#
# COMPACT_ATOMS: atom_id res chain seq x y z
N ASP A 1 0.25 -11.37 7.52
CA ASP A 1 0.11 -11.16 6.08
C ASP A 1 1.00 -12.08 5.28
N LEU A 2 0.41 -12.83 4.36
CA LEU A 2 1.11 -13.60 3.33
C LEU A 2 1.45 -12.66 2.18
N GLN A 3 2.74 -12.43 1.94
CA GLN A 3 3.19 -11.68 0.77
C GLN A 3 2.93 -12.49 -0.50
N MET A 4 2.39 -11.83 -1.54
CA MET A 4 2.21 -12.45 -2.85
C MET A 4 3.56 -12.91 -3.40
N ARG A 5 3.64 -14.16 -3.86
CA ARG A 5 4.84 -14.73 -4.47
C ARG A 5 4.98 -14.34 -5.94
N SER A 6 6.13 -14.65 -6.54
CA SER A 6 6.41 -14.43 -7.97
C SER A 6 5.83 -15.51 -8.88
N ASP A 7 5.41 -16.66 -8.34
CA ASP A 7 4.72 -17.73 -9.05
C ASP A 7 3.20 -17.60 -8.94
N TRP A 8 2.51 -17.44 -10.08
CA TRP A 8 1.06 -17.24 -10.12
C TRP A 8 0.37 -18.36 -10.89
N LEU A 9 -0.50 -19.10 -10.20
CA LEU A 9 -1.36 -20.10 -10.81
C LEU A 9 -2.68 -19.44 -11.28
N PHE A 10 -2.93 -19.47 -12.58
CA PHE A 10 -4.19 -19.03 -13.20
C PHE A 10 -4.71 -20.09 -14.17
N PRO A 11 -6.04 -20.27 -14.28
CA PRO A 11 -6.61 -21.03 -15.39
C PRO A 11 -6.36 -20.32 -16.72
N ILE A 12 -6.35 -21.10 -17.80
CA ILE A 12 -6.28 -20.57 -19.16
C ILE A 12 -7.60 -19.90 -19.59
N CYS A 13 -7.51 -18.93 -20.51
CA CYS A 13 -8.67 -18.24 -21.07
C CYS A 13 -9.57 -19.20 -21.88
N THR A 14 -10.71 -19.55 -21.29
CA THR A 14 -11.67 -20.56 -21.78
C THR A 14 -13.11 -20.15 -21.43
N GLY A 15 -14.10 -20.97 -21.80
CA GLY A 15 -15.51 -20.69 -21.48
C GLY A 15 -16.03 -19.40 -22.13
N ASN A 16 -16.83 -18.66 -21.38
CA ASN A 16 -17.47 -17.41 -21.82
C ASN A 16 -16.48 -16.24 -21.96
N GLU A 17 -15.35 -16.29 -21.25
CA GLU A 17 -14.31 -15.28 -21.38
C GLU A 17 -13.65 -15.34 -22.77
N ARG A 18 -13.57 -16.54 -23.36
CA ARG A 18 -12.90 -16.77 -24.62
C ARG A 18 -13.77 -16.31 -25.79
N LEU A 19 -13.35 -15.27 -26.50
CA LEU A 19 -14.12 -14.73 -27.63
C LEU A 19 -14.18 -15.74 -28.78
N LYS A 20 -15.40 -15.96 -29.29
CA LYS A 20 -15.71 -16.84 -30.42
C LYS A 20 -16.37 -16.04 -31.54
N GLY A 21 -15.98 -16.30 -32.78
CA GLY A 21 -16.63 -15.75 -33.98
C GLY A 21 -17.91 -16.51 -34.34
N GLY A 22 -18.56 -16.12 -35.45
CA GLY A 22 -19.85 -16.68 -35.88
C GLY A 22 -19.87 -18.20 -36.09
N GLU A 23 -18.73 -18.82 -36.41
CA GLU A 23 -18.59 -20.28 -36.57
C GLU A 23 -18.21 -21.02 -35.27
N GLY A 24 -18.26 -20.36 -34.11
CA GLY A 24 -17.82 -20.90 -32.83
C GLY A 24 -16.30 -21.04 -32.69
N ARG A 25 -15.53 -20.67 -33.71
CA ARG A 25 -14.06 -20.66 -33.72
C ARG A 25 -13.51 -19.51 -32.87
N LYS A 26 -12.34 -19.73 -32.28
CA LYS A 26 -11.63 -18.73 -31.47
C LYS A 26 -11.32 -17.50 -32.34
N VAL A 27 -11.66 -16.31 -31.85
CA VAL A 27 -11.35 -15.04 -32.54
C VAL A 27 -9.85 -14.78 -32.55
N HIS A 28 -9.18 -15.02 -31.41
CA HIS A 28 -7.74 -14.79 -31.27
C HIS A 28 -7.03 -16.04 -30.73
N PRO A 29 -5.87 -16.43 -31.30
CA PRO A 29 -5.16 -17.64 -30.89
C PRO A 29 -4.61 -17.53 -29.46
N THR A 30 -4.14 -16.34 -29.07
CA THR A 30 -3.36 -16.12 -27.84
C THR A 30 -4.03 -15.17 -26.84
N GLN A 31 -5.36 -15.09 -26.85
CA GLN A 31 -6.13 -14.29 -25.87
C GLN A 31 -5.70 -14.65 -24.44
N LYS A 32 -5.32 -13.62 -23.67
CA LYS A 32 -4.86 -13.76 -22.28
C LYS A 32 -6.04 -13.75 -21.30
N PRO A 33 -5.94 -14.51 -20.19
CA PRO A 33 -6.96 -14.54 -19.16
C PRO A 33 -7.06 -13.19 -18.43
N GLU A 34 -8.27 -12.71 -18.19
CA GLU A 34 -8.52 -11.45 -17.46
C GLU A 34 -7.91 -11.47 -16.05
N ALA A 35 -7.93 -12.63 -15.37
CA ALA A 35 -7.39 -12.78 -14.02
C ALA A 35 -5.90 -12.40 -13.90
N LEU A 36 -5.13 -12.68 -14.95
CA LEU A 36 -3.71 -12.30 -15.02
C LEU A 36 -3.57 -10.77 -15.07
N LEU A 37 -4.29 -10.12 -15.98
CA LEU A 37 -4.25 -8.66 -16.14
C LEU A 37 -4.79 -7.96 -14.90
N HIS A 38 -5.80 -8.53 -14.25
CA HIS A 38 -6.36 -7.99 -13.01
C HIS A 38 -5.30 -7.88 -11.92
N ARG A 39 -4.50 -8.94 -11.73
CA ARG A 39 -3.41 -8.92 -10.75
C ARG A 39 -2.31 -7.93 -11.12
N ILE A 40 -1.93 -7.86 -12.39
CA ILE A 40 -0.91 -6.91 -12.87
C ILE A 40 -1.36 -5.48 -12.58
N LEU A 41 -2.57 -5.11 -13.03
CA LEU A 41 -3.06 -3.73 -12.89
C LEU A 41 -3.26 -3.32 -11.43
N LEU A 42 -3.74 -4.22 -10.55
CA LEU A 42 -3.83 -3.91 -9.12
C LEU A 42 -2.46 -3.72 -8.46
N ALA A 43 -1.44 -4.47 -8.90
CA ALA A 43 -0.11 -4.40 -8.31
C ALA A 43 0.70 -3.20 -8.80
N SER A 44 0.44 -2.70 -10.01
CA SER A 44 1.31 -1.72 -10.69
C SER A 44 0.62 -0.44 -11.16
N SER A 45 -0.64 -0.20 -10.79
CA SER A 45 -1.37 1.02 -11.15
C SER A 45 -2.44 1.36 -10.12
N LYS A 46 -2.82 2.64 -10.08
CA LYS A 46 -3.94 3.16 -9.29
C LYS A 46 -5.17 3.39 -10.18
N PRO A 47 -6.39 3.39 -9.62
CA PRO A 47 -7.55 3.95 -10.32
C PRO A 47 -7.23 5.35 -10.87
N GLY A 48 -7.67 5.63 -12.10
CA GLY A 48 -7.37 6.86 -12.83
C GLY A 48 -6.07 6.83 -13.65
N ASP A 49 -5.15 5.89 -13.42
CA ASP A 49 -3.94 5.77 -14.24
C ASP A 49 -4.27 5.35 -15.68
N VAL A 50 -3.36 5.64 -16.61
CA VAL A 50 -3.45 5.24 -18.02
C VAL A 50 -2.58 4.02 -18.28
N VAL A 51 -3.17 2.96 -18.84
CA VAL A 51 -2.47 1.73 -19.23
C VAL A 51 -2.28 1.68 -20.75
N LEU A 52 -1.03 1.63 -21.21
CA LEU A 52 -0.71 1.41 -22.62
C LEU A 52 -0.54 -0.10 -22.90
N ASP A 53 -1.23 -0.61 -23.91
CA ASP A 53 -1.02 -1.93 -24.48
C ASP A 53 -0.73 -1.83 -25.98
N PRO A 54 0.54 -1.99 -26.40
CA PRO A 54 0.93 -1.88 -27.81
C PRO A 54 0.55 -3.11 -28.65
N PHE A 55 0.01 -4.17 -28.04
CA PHE A 55 -0.39 -5.42 -28.70
C PHE A 55 -1.79 -5.83 -28.23
N PHE A 56 -2.76 -4.96 -28.48
CA PHE A 56 -4.05 -4.98 -27.81
C PHE A 56 -4.89 -6.23 -28.11
N GLY A 57 -4.72 -6.83 -29.30
CA GLY A 57 -5.46 -8.02 -29.73
C GLY A 57 -6.96 -7.83 -29.55
N THR A 58 -7.57 -8.73 -28.77
CA THR A 58 -9.02 -8.70 -28.45
C THR A 58 -9.37 -7.87 -27.19
N GLY A 59 -8.48 -6.98 -26.77
CA GLY A 59 -8.75 -5.95 -25.77
C GLY A 59 -8.83 -6.42 -24.32
N THR A 60 -8.17 -7.53 -23.95
CA THR A 60 -8.17 -8.01 -22.55
C THR A 60 -7.67 -6.94 -21.59
N THR A 61 -6.58 -6.25 -21.93
CA THR A 61 -6.02 -5.17 -21.08
C THR A 61 -7.02 -4.03 -20.88
N GLY A 62 -7.67 -3.57 -21.95
CA GLY A 62 -8.67 -2.51 -21.86
C GLY A 62 -9.92 -2.92 -21.08
N ALA A 63 -10.37 -4.17 -21.24
CA ALA A 63 -11.53 -4.68 -20.50
C ALA A 63 -11.27 -4.69 -19.00
N VAL A 64 -10.10 -5.17 -18.58
CA VAL A 64 -9.73 -5.19 -17.16
C VAL A 64 -9.44 -3.77 -16.64
N ALA A 65 -8.74 -2.94 -17.42
CA ALA A 65 -8.45 -1.55 -17.05
C ALA A 65 -9.76 -0.77 -16.81
N ARG A 66 -10.70 -0.83 -17.75
CA ARG A 66 -12.01 -0.18 -17.61
C ARG A 66 -12.78 -0.68 -16.39
N ARG A 67 -12.85 -1.99 -16.18
CA ARG A 67 -13.53 -2.57 -15.00
C ARG A 67 -12.89 -2.09 -13.69
N LEU A 68 -11.58 -1.95 -13.67
CA LEU A 68 -10.81 -1.51 -12.52
C LEU A 68 -10.69 0.02 -12.40
N GLY A 69 -11.42 0.79 -13.21
CA GLY A 69 -11.40 2.26 -13.14
C GLY A 69 -10.07 2.88 -13.58
N ARG A 70 -9.34 2.23 -14.49
CA ARG A 70 -8.16 2.78 -15.17
C ARG A 70 -8.56 3.23 -16.58
N HIS A 71 -7.86 4.25 -17.09
CA HIS A 71 -7.88 4.57 -18.51
C HIS A 71 -6.94 3.62 -19.26
N TYR A 72 -7.13 3.49 -20.58
CA TYR A 72 -6.24 2.67 -21.40
C TYR A 72 -6.06 3.25 -22.81
N VAL A 73 -4.93 2.90 -23.41
CA VAL A 73 -4.63 3.11 -24.83
C VAL A 73 -4.23 1.76 -25.41
N GLY A 74 -5.01 1.26 -26.37
CA GLY A 74 -4.74 0.00 -27.05
C GLY A 74 -4.30 0.25 -28.49
N VAL A 75 -3.20 -0.37 -28.92
CA VAL A 75 -2.74 -0.36 -30.31
C VAL A 75 -2.84 -1.78 -30.87
N GLU A 76 -3.51 -1.93 -32.01
CA GLU A 76 -3.66 -3.18 -32.74
C GLU A 76 -3.66 -2.90 -34.24
N ARG A 77 -3.10 -3.82 -35.03
CA ARG A 77 -2.99 -3.71 -36.48
C ARG A 77 -4.15 -4.41 -37.20
N GLU A 78 -4.60 -5.53 -36.66
CA GLU A 78 -5.60 -6.40 -37.31
C GLU A 78 -7.03 -5.89 -37.05
N THR A 79 -7.72 -5.45 -38.10
CA THR A 79 -9.06 -4.85 -38.02
C THR A 79 -10.10 -5.78 -37.40
N ALA A 80 -10.01 -7.08 -37.65
CA ALA A 80 -10.89 -8.08 -37.04
C ALA A 80 -10.74 -8.14 -35.51
N TYR A 81 -9.51 -7.97 -34.99
CA TYR A 81 -9.26 -7.96 -33.55
C TYR A 81 -9.72 -6.65 -32.92
N ILE A 82 -9.53 -5.52 -33.60
CA ILE A 82 -10.06 -4.20 -33.19
C ILE A 82 -11.59 -4.25 -33.07
N ALA A 83 -12.29 -4.85 -34.05
CA ALA A 83 -13.74 -4.97 -34.00
C ALA A 83 -14.20 -5.82 -32.81
N ALA A 84 -13.55 -6.96 -32.57
CA ALA A 84 -13.85 -7.83 -31.42
C ALA A 84 -13.55 -7.15 -30.08
N ALA A 85 -12.43 -6.42 -29.98
CA ALA A 85 -12.07 -5.64 -28.80
C ALA A 85 -13.11 -4.56 -28.53
N SER A 86 -13.52 -3.81 -29.56
CA SER A 86 -14.51 -2.73 -29.45
C SER A 86 -15.86 -3.26 -28.95
N ALA A 87 -16.33 -4.37 -29.52
CA ALA A 87 -17.57 -5.02 -29.08
C ALA A 87 -17.48 -5.50 -27.63
N ARG A 88 -16.37 -6.13 -27.23
CA ARG A 88 -16.13 -6.54 -25.84
C ARG A 88 -16.14 -5.35 -24.89
N LEU A 89 -15.39 -4.29 -25.23
CA LEU A 89 -15.22 -3.10 -24.39
C LEU A 89 -16.52 -2.34 -24.19
N ALA A 90 -17.40 -2.33 -25.19
CA ALA A 90 -18.73 -1.73 -25.08
C ALA A 90 -19.60 -2.37 -23.99
N MET A 91 -19.36 -3.66 -23.69
CA MET A 91 -20.11 -4.43 -22.69
C MET A 91 -19.46 -4.42 -21.30
N VAL A 92 -18.31 -3.76 -21.14
CA VAL A 92 -17.60 -3.72 -19.86
C VAL A 92 -18.12 -2.56 -19.02
N GLU A 93 -18.75 -2.90 -17.90
CA GLU A 93 -19.12 -1.93 -16.88
C GLU A 93 -17.95 -1.68 -15.91
N PRO A 94 -17.61 -0.42 -15.61
CA PRO A 94 -16.71 -0.07 -14.52
C PRO A 94 -17.25 -0.57 -13.17
N ALA A 95 -16.37 -1.05 -12.29
CA ALA A 95 -16.76 -1.29 -10.91
C ALA A 95 -17.11 0.03 -10.19
N ALA A 96 -17.98 -0.05 -9.19
CA ALA A 96 -18.32 1.10 -8.35
C ALA A 96 -17.06 1.66 -7.67
N SER A 97 -16.98 2.98 -7.52
CA SER A 97 -15.83 3.67 -6.93
C SER A 97 -15.46 3.12 -5.54
N SER A 98 -16.45 2.83 -4.71
CA SER A 98 -16.25 2.23 -3.37
C SER A 98 -15.58 0.86 -3.41
N ALA A 99 -15.79 0.08 -4.47
CA ALA A 99 -15.16 -1.24 -4.66
C ALA A 99 -13.73 -1.13 -5.23
N LEU A 100 -13.31 0.05 -5.68
CA LEU A 100 -11.98 0.32 -6.21
C LEU A 100 -11.03 0.91 -5.16
N GLU A 101 -11.53 1.23 -3.97
CA GLU A 101 -10.70 1.66 -2.85
C GLU A 101 -9.78 0.53 -2.41
N ILE A 102 -8.47 0.73 -2.62
CA ILE A 102 -7.45 -0.21 -2.17
C ILE A 102 -7.07 0.20 -0.75
N SER A 103 -7.09 -0.73 0.20
CA SER A 103 -6.56 -0.52 1.54
C SER A 103 -5.10 -0.09 1.44
N LEU A 104 -4.84 1.20 1.64
CA LEU A 104 -3.48 1.73 1.69
C LEU A 104 -2.80 1.11 2.91
N GLY A 105 -1.68 0.43 2.71
CA GLY A 105 -0.86 -0.03 3.84
C GLY A 105 -0.35 1.17 4.67
N LYS A 106 0.06 0.92 5.92
CA LYS A 106 0.53 1.93 6.90
C LYS A 106 1.54 2.98 6.40
N ARG A 107 2.21 2.73 5.27
CA ARG A 107 3.14 3.69 4.63
C ARG A 107 2.47 4.87 3.94
N GLY A 108 1.15 4.80 3.68
CA GLY A 108 0.37 5.89 3.08
C GLY A 108 -0.18 6.91 4.09
N GLU A 109 -0.05 6.63 5.39
CA GLU A 109 -0.55 7.51 6.45
C GLU A 109 0.33 8.76 6.61
N PRO A 110 -0.25 9.90 7.05
CA PRO A 110 0.53 11.09 7.38
C PRO A 110 1.67 10.77 8.35
N ARG A 111 2.87 11.23 8.00
CA ARG A 111 4.07 11.05 8.84
C ARG A 111 3.92 11.91 10.09
N VAL A 112 4.03 11.28 11.25
CA VAL A 112 4.07 11.95 12.55
C VAL A 112 5.51 11.90 13.08
N PRO A 113 6.25 13.01 13.08
CA PRO A 113 7.55 13.10 13.74
C PRO A 113 7.42 12.89 15.26
N PHE A 114 8.45 12.36 15.91
CA PHE A 114 8.43 12.19 17.37
C PHE A 114 8.27 13.51 18.13
N GLY A 115 8.83 14.61 17.62
CA GLY A 115 8.66 15.95 18.19
C GLY A 115 7.20 16.39 18.32
N THR A 116 6.31 15.93 17.43
CA THR A 116 4.87 16.22 17.51
C THR A 116 4.23 15.67 18.78
N LEU A 117 4.74 14.57 19.35
CA LEU A 117 4.26 14.07 20.63
C LEU A 117 4.58 15.05 21.77
N ILE A 118 5.70 15.76 21.67
CA ILE A 118 6.11 16.76 22.66
C ILE A 118 5.27 18.03 22.50
N GLU A 119 5.14 18.51 21.26
CA GLU A 119 4.36 19.70 20.92
C GLU A 119 2.88 19.57 21.30
N SER A 120 2.31 18.37 21.16
CA SER A 120 0.93 18.06 21.56
C SER A 120 0.76 17.74 23.04
N GLY A 121 1.85 17.70 23.83
CA GLY A 121 1.82 17.37 25.25
C GLY A 121 1.53 15.90 25.57
N LEU A 122 1.55 15.01 24.57
CA LEU A 122 1.39 13.57 24.76
C LEU A 122 2.60 12.94 25.45
N ILE A 123 3.77 13.56 25.29
CA ILE A 123 4.97 13.26 26.06
C ILE A 123 5.63 14.56 26.49
N VAL A 124 6.24 14.60 27.67
CA VAL A 124 6.89 15.80 28.19
C VAL A 124 8.41 15.65 28.18
N PRO A 125 9.18 16.73 28.00
CA PRO A 125 10.62 16.69 28.22
C PRO A 125 10.94 16.22 29.66
N GLY A 126 11.95 15.38 29.80
CA GLY A 126 12.30 14.70 31.06
C GLY A 126 11.56 13.39 31.30
N ALA A 127 10.55 13.03 30.48
CA ALA A 127 9.92 11.73 30.56
C ALA A 127 10.93 10.60 30.29
N LEU A 128 10.82 9.50 31.03
CA LEU A 128 11.62 8.31 30.83
C LEU A 128 10.88 7.33 29.91
N LEU A 129 11.59 6.82 28.93
CA LEU A 129 11.16 5.76 28.03
C LEU A 129 12.02 4.52 28.27
N THR A 130 11.40 3.33 28.23
CA THR A 130 12.12 2.06 28.39
C THR A 130 11.92 1.12 27.21
N ASP A 131 12.69 0.04 27.10
CA ASP A 131 12.25 -1.10 26.28
C ASP A 131 11.11 -1.87 26.98
N ALA A 132 10.47 -2.80 26.26
CA ALA A 132 9.35 -3.60 26.79
C ALA A 132 9.68 -4.42 28.05
N ARG A 133 10.96 -4.58 28.39
CA ARG A 133 11.44 -5.33 29.55
C ARG A 133 12.16 -4.44 30.58
N ALA A 134 12.11 -3.13 30.43
CA ALA A 134 12.78 -2.16 31.31
C ALA A 134 14.30 -2.39 31.51
N ARG A 135 15.00 -2.85 30.47
CA ARG A 135 16.46 -3.08 30.45
C ARG A 135 17.24 -1.89 29.92
N HIS A 136 16.62 -1.14 29.02
CA HIS A 136 17.19 0.08 28.46
C HIS A 136 16.27 1.24 28.81
N GLU A 137 16.86 2.37 29.17
CA GLU A 137 16.15 3.59 29.53
C GLU A 137 16.70 4.78 28.74
N ALA A 138 15.83 5.70 28.35
CA ALA A 138 16.18 6.94 27.70
C ALA A 138 15.30 8.10 28.18
N GLU A 139 15.91 9.26 28.41
CA GLU A 139 15.23 10.50 28.75
C GLU A 139 14.84 11.27 27.49
N VAL A 140 13.61 11.76 27.45
CA VAL A 140 13.08 12.61 26.36
C VAL A 140 13.60 14.04 26.51
N ARG A 141 14.23 14.57 25.46
CA ARG A 141 14.71 15.96 25.41
C ARG A 141 13.70 16.86 24.72
N ALA A 142 13.73 18.16 25.05
CA ALA A 142 12.80 19.16 24.52
C ALA A 142 12.88 19.36 23.00
N ASP A 143 13.99 18.97 22.37
CA ASP A 143 14.23 19.06 20.93
C ASP A 143 13.73 17.84 20.15
N GLY A 144 13.02 16.89 20.78
CA GLY A 144 12.56 15.66 20.13
C GLY A 144 13.63 14.60 19.98
N THR A 145 14.76 14.72 20.69
CA THR A 145 15.78 13.67 20.79
C THR A 145 15.63 12.87 22.09
N LEU A 146 16.23 11.68 22.12
CA LEU A 146 16.39 10.88 23.33
C LEU A 146 17.84 10.91 23.79
N ARG A 147 18.04 10.75 25.11
CA ARG A 147 19.35 10.53 25.72
C ARG A 147 19.35 9.23 26.53
N ALA A 148 20.25 8.30 26.21
CA ALA A 148 20.45 7.06 26.95
C ALA A 148 21.94 6.88 27.24
N GLY A 149 22.36 7.11 28.49
CA GLY A 149 23.77 7.11 28.87
C GLY A 149 24.60 8.08 28.00
N PRO A 150 25.61 7.59 27.25
CA PRO A 150 26.44 8.42 26.37
C PRO A 150 25.78 8.71 25.00
N HIS A 151 24.66 8.06 24.68
CA HIS A 151 24.03 8.17 23.37
C HIS A 151 22.98 9.28 23.35
N THR A 152 22.96 10.08 22.30
CA THR A 152 21.94 11.10 22.05
C THR A 152 21.57 11.12 20.57
N GLY A 153 20.28 11.24 20.27
CA GLY A 153 19.79 11.29 18.89
C GLY A 153 18.30 10.98 18.77
N SER A 154 17.84 10.65 17.56
CA SER A 154 16.44 10.26 17.34
C SER A 154 16.08 8.97 18.08
N ILE A 155 14.77 8.74 18.28
CA ILE A 155 14.24 7.50 18.87
C ILE A 155 14.78 6.23 18.20
N HIS A 156 15.04 6.30 16.89
CA HIS A 156 15.57 5.20 16.08
C HIS A 156 17.06 4.99 16.33
N ARG A 157 17.84 6.07 16.27
CA ARG A 157 19.29 6.00 16.43
C ARG A 157 19.67 5.55 17.84
N VAL A 158 19.04 6.13 18.86
CA VAL A 158 19.31 5.76 20.26
C VAL A 158 18.85 4.33 20.52
N GLY A 159 17.67 3.94 20.01
CA GLY A 159 17.19 2.56 20.13
C GLY A 159 18.13 1.53 19.49
N ALA A 160 18.74 1.85 18.35
CA ALA A 160 19.71 0.99 17.69
C ALA A 160 21.01 0.88 18.52
N LEU A 161 21.54 2.02 18.99
CA LEU A 161 22.78 2.09 19.78
C LEU A 161 22.69 1.31 21.10
N VAL A 162 21.61 1.47 21.87
CA VAL A 162 21.46 0.76 23.16
C VAL A 162 21.32 -0.75 23.00
N GLN A 163 20.88 -1.22 21.83
CA GLN A 163 20.78 -2.65 21.50
C GLN A 163 22.05 -3.20 20.81
N GLY A 164 22.99 -2.34 20.42
CA GLY A 164 24.13 -2.74 19.59
C GLY A 164 23.73 -3.20 18.17
N LEU A 165 22.67 -2.62 17.61
CA LEU A 165 22.15 -2.94 16.28
C LEU A 165 22.39 -1.79 15.28
N ASP A 166 22.34 -2.10 13.98
CA ASP A 166 22.46 -1.08 12.92
C ASP A 166 21.18 -0.25 12.74
N ALA A 167 20.02 -0.82 13.06
CA ALA A 167 18.73 -0.17 12.88
C ALA A 167 17.72 -0.57 13.97
N CYS A 168 16.82 0.35 14.30
CA CYS A 168 15.75 0.13 15.25
C CYS A 168 14.49 0.93 14.86
N ASN A 169 13.33 0.29 14.93
CA ASN A 169 12.06 1.01 14.91
C ASN A 169 11.76 1.55 16.33
N GLY A 170 12.18 2.79 16.60
CA GLY A 170 12.00 3.43 17.90
C GLY A 170 10.56 3.50 18.37
N TRP A 171 9.58 3.56 17.46
CA TRP A 171 8.15 3.62 17.80
C TRP A 171 7.66 2.38 18.55
N THR A 172 8.13 1.20 18.14
CA THR A 172 7.74 -0.08 18.75
C THR A 172 8.73 -0.55 19.82
N PHE A 173 9.93 0.03 19.84
CA PHE A 173 10.96 -0.34 20.80
C PHE A 173 10.81 0.41 22.12
N TRP A 174 10.60 1.72 22.07
CA TRP A 174 10.45 2.55 23.26
C TRP A 174 9.01 2.48 23.79
N HIS A 175 8.91 2.36 25.10
CA HIS A 175 7.68 2.25 25.85
C HIS A 175 7.63 3.36 26.90
N PHE A 176 6.44 3.88 27.15
CA PHE A 176 6.16 4.79 28.25
C PHE A 176 5.26 4.09 29.26
N GLU A 177 5.27 4.56 30.50
CA GLU A 177 4.38 4.04 31.52
C GLU A 177 2.99 4.67 31.42
N ARG A 178 1.96 3.83 31.37
CA ARG A 178 0.55 4.21 31.39
C ARG A 178 -0.20 3.33 32.37
N GLN A 179 -0.71 3.94 33.45
CA GLN A 179 -1.52 3.24 34.47
C GLN A 179 -0.83 1.98 35.04
N GLY A 180 0.49 2.04 35.28
CA GLY A 180 1.27 0.93 35.83
C GLY A 180 1.65 -0.16 34.83
N ALA A 181 1.39 0.04 33.53
CA ALA A 181 1.82 -0.85 32.46
C ALA A 181 2.66 -0.11 31.41
N LEU A 182 3.63 -0.81 30.81
CA LEU A 182 4.42 -0.29 29.70
C LEU A 182 3.65 -0.43 28.39
N ALA A 183 3.52 0.67 27.65
CA ALA A 183 2.90 0.71 26.33
C ALA A 183 3.87 1.32 25.30
N PRO A 184 3.94 0.82 24.06
CA PRO A 184 4.85 1.37 23.05
C PRO A 184 4.45 2.80 22.70
N ILE A 185 5.44 3.67 22.44
CA ILE A 185 5.18 5.07 22.05
C ILE A 185 4.47 5.17 20.69
N ASP A 186 4.39 4.08 19.92
CA ASP A 186 3.56 3.98 18.72
C ASP A 186 2.07 4.28 19.01
N GLU A 187 1.57 3.95 20.20
CA GLU A 187 0.19 4.30 20.57
C GLU A 187 -0.02 5.82 20.63
N LEU A 188 0.97 6.56 21.14
CA LEU A 188 0.93 8.02 21.16
C LEU A 188 0.99 8.60 19.75
N ARG A 189 1.69 7.92 18.83
CA ARG A 189 1.73 8.30 17.41
C ARG A 189 0.36 8.23 16.75
N GLU A 190 -0.41 7.18 17.04
CA GLU A 190 -1.77 7.03 16.53
C GLU A 190 -2.72 8.11 17.08
N ILE A 191 -2.58 8.47 18.36
CA ILE A 191 -3.35 9.55 18.97
C ILE A 191 -3.02 10.89 18.29
N ALA A 192 -1.74 11.22 18.14
CA ALA A 192 -1.30 12.44 17.45
C ALA A 192 -1.78 12.48 15.99
N ARG A 193 -1.73 11.35 15.28
CA ARG A 193 -2.22 11.25 13.90
C ARG A 193 -3.72 11.55 13.80
N THR A 194 -4.51 11.00 14.71
CA THR A 194 -5.96 11.24 14.77
C THR A 194 -6.24 12.71 15.09
N GLY A 195 -5.52 13.31 16.03
CA GLY A 195 -5.65 14.74 16.38
C GLY A 195 -5.32 15.67 15.21
N LEU A 196 -4.25 15.39 14.46
CA LEU A 196 -3.89 16.16 13.27
C LEU A 196 -4.92 16.04 12.15
N ALA A 197 -5.52 14.85 11.96
CA ALA A 197 -6.56 14.64 10.96
C ALA A 197 -7.83 15.46 11.28
N VAL A 198 -8.18 15.63 12.56
CA VAL A 198 -9.32 16.46 13.00
C VAL A 198 -9.02 17.95 12.86
N ALA A 199 -7.80 18.40 13.16
CA ALA A 199 -7.44 19.82 13.07
C ALA A 199 -7.26 20.33 11.63
N GLY A 200 -7.01 19.42 10.67
CA GLY A 200 -6.86 19.74 9.25
C GLY A 200 -8.12 19.59 8.40
N ALA A 201 -9.24 19.16 9.00
CA ALA A 201 -10.56 19.06 8.36
C ALA A 201 -11.40 20.31 8.63
#